data_AF-A0A819FGL6-F1
#
_entry.id   AF-A0A819FGL6-F1
#
_cell.length_a   1.000
_cell.length_b   1.000
_cell.length_c   1.000
_cell.angle_alpha   90.00
_cell.angle_beta   90.00
_cell.angle_gamma   90.00
#
_symmetry.space_group_name_H-M   'P 1'
#
loop_
_entity.id
_entity.type
_entity.pdbx_description
1 polymer ?
#
loop_
_entity_poly.entity_id
_entity_poly.type
_entity_poly.pdbx_seq_one_letter_code
_entity_poly.pdbx_strand_id
1 'polypeptide(L)'
;MASSNTIESLIGTWDHVRSENLDDFLKEVGVPMLIRMMATRSNPRVVISEKDGVWTIRTETIIKTQTATFTPGVEFTDTTPGGQQVQTLIVFENGTWIQKITDSKVKETVVKRFVNDQGLQQVKAMASSNTIESLIGTWDHVRSENLDDFLKEVGVPMLIRMMATRSNPRVVISEKDGVWTIRTETIIKTQIATFTPGVEFTDTTPGGQQVQTLIVFENGTWIQKITDSKVKETVVKRFVNDQGLQQVEMTCGSVKACRWFKRAN
;
A
#
# COMPACT_ATOMS: atom_id res chain seq x y z
N MET A 1 10.57 32.92 2.66
CA MET A 1 9.50 32.49 3.58
C MET A 1 8.82 31.29 2.92
N ALA A 2 8.92 30.10 3.51
CA ALA A 2 8.25 28.92 2.97
C ALA A 2 6.74 29.11 3.14
N SER A 3 6.00 29.19 2.03
CA SER A 3 4.54 29.18 2.03
C SER A 3 4.08 27.86 2.64
N SER A 4 3.42 27.91 3.79
CA SER A 4 2.72 26.75 4.33
C SER A 4 1.60 26.39 3.36
N ASN A 5 1.62 25.19 2.78
CA ASN A 5 0.50 24.69 1.99
C ASN A 5 -0.71 24.52 2.92
N THR A 6 -1.74 25.35 2.74
CA THR A 6 -3.02 25.22 3.45
C THR A 6 -4.10 24.71 2.50
N ILE A 7 -5.16 24.08 3.02
CA ILE A 7 -6.22 23.52 2.17
C ILE A 7 -6.98 24.61 1.40
N GLU A 8 -7.07 25.82 1.95
CA GLU A 8 -7.74 26.96 1.33
C GLU A 8 -7.02 27.40 0.05
N SER A 9 -5.72 27.10 -0.09
CA SER A 9 -4.97 27.38 -1.31
C SER A 9 -5.54 26.66 -2.53
N LEU A 10 -6.26 25.55 -2.35
CA LEU A 10 -6.89 24.79 -3.43
C LEU A 10 -8.12 25.51 -4.02
N ILE A 11 -8.77 26.39 -3.25
CA ILE A 11 -9.98 27.10 -3.68
C ILE A 11 -9.62 28.10 -4.77
N GLY A 12 -10.32 28.03 -5.90
CA GLY A 12 -10.07 28.91 -7.03
C GLY A 12 -10.48 28.31 -8.36
N THR A 13 -10.07 28.99 -9.42
CA THR A 13 -10.25 28.55 -10.80
C THR A 13 -8.89 28.30 -11.42
N TRP A 14 -8.69 27.10 -11.95
CA TRP A 14 -7.43 26.58 -12.44
C TRP A 14 -7.57 26.17 -13.90
N ASP A 15 -6.77 26.75 -14.78
CA ASP A 15 -6.69 26.37 -16.18
C ASP A 15 -5.62 25.31 -16.41
N HIS A 16 -5.93 24.30 -17.22
CA HIS A 16 -4.97 23.25 -17.57
C HIS A 16 -3.79 23.83 -18.35
N VAL A 17 -2.58 23.44 -17.93
CA VAL A 17 -1.32 23.86 -18.56
C VAL A 17 -0.64 22.70 -19.29
N ARG A 18 -0.46 21.56 -18.59
CA ARG A 18 0.19 20.37 -19.15
C ARG A 18 -0.23 19.11 -18.40
N SER A 19 0.03 17.97 -19.04
CA SER A 19 -0.09 16.64 -18.45
C SER A 19 1.13 15.81 -18.85
N GLU A 20 1.64 15.00 -17.94
CA GLU A 20 2.74 14.06 -18.18
C GLU A 20 2.25 12.63 -17.93
N ASN A 21 2.60 11.69 -18.80
CA ASN A 21 2.26 10.25 -18.69
C ASN A 21 0.75 9.94 -18.52
N LEU A 22 -0.13 10.84 -18.97
CA LEU A 22 -1.58 10.67 -18.79
C LEU A 22 -2.15 9.51 -19.61
N ASP A 23 -1.71 9.29 -20.85
CA ASP A 23 -2.20 8.15 -21.65
C ASP A 23 -1.82 6.81 -21.01
N ASP A 24 -0.57 6.68 -20.56
CA ASP A 24 -0.06 5.47 -19.91
C ASP A 24 -0.82 5.18 -18.62
N PHE A 25 -1.04 6.20 -17.78
CA PHE A 25 -1.86 6.05 -16.58
C PHE A 25 -3.28 5.59 -16.92
N LEU A 26 -3.94 6.25 -17.88
CA LEU A 26 -5.30 5.90 -18.30
C LEU A 26 -5.37 4.50 -18.91
N LYS A 27 -4.31 4.06 -19.61
CA LYS A 27 -4.20 2.70 -20.14
C LYS A 27 -4.15 1.67 -19.01
N GLU A 28 -3.35 1.93 -17.98
CA GLU A 28 -3.16 1.04 -16.84
C GLU A 28 -4.43 0.89 -15.99
N VAL A 29 -5.19 1.97 -15.77
CA VAL A 29 -6.52 1.89 -15.10
C VAL A 29 -7.60 1.25 -15.99
N GLY A 30 -7.26 0.75 -17.18
CA GLY A 30 -8.19 0.07 -18.07
C GLY A 30 -9.15 0.98 -18.84
N VAL A 31 -8.84 2.27 -18.98
CA VAL A 31 -9.68 3.20 -19.75
C VAL A 31 -9.56 2.89 -21.25
N PRO A 32 -10.68 2.73 -21.97
CA PRO A 32 -10.67 2.44 -23.41
C PRO A 32 -9.93 3.50 -24.22
N MET A 33 -9.19 3.07 -25.25
CA MET A 33 -8.31 3.93 -26.07
C MET A 33 -8.98 5.22 -26.55
N LEU A 34 -10.23 5.15 -27.02
CA LEU A 34 -10.96 6.33 -27.50
C LEU A 34 -11.14 7.40 -26.40
N ILE A 35 -11.44 6.98 -25.17
CA ILE A 35 -11.59 7.90 -24.03
C ILE A 35 -10.25 8.50 -23.63
N ARG A 36 -9.15 7.72 -23.70
CA ARG A 36 -7.81 8.25 -23.41
C ARG A 36 -7.37 9.30 -24.42
N MET A 37 -7.65 9.08 -25.70
CA MET A 37 -7.37 10.06 -26.76
C MET A 37 -8.13 11.37 -26.55
N MET A 38 -9.39 11.30 -26.09
CA MET A 38 -10.15 12.50 -25.75
C MET A 38 -9.57 13.21 -24.53
N ALA A 39 -9.26 12.46 -23.46
CA ALA A 39 -8.73 13.02 -22.23
C ALA A 39 -7.36 13.71 -22.42
N THR A 40 -6.46 13.10 -23.19
CA THR A 40 -5.10 13.62 -23.44
C THR A 40 -5.08 14.86 -24.33
N ARG A 41 -6.14 15.09 -25.11
CA ARG A 41 -6.32 16.29 -25.95
C ARG A 41 -7.23 17.35 -25.31
N SER A 42 -7.75 17.07 -24.12
CA SER A 42 -8.62 17.99 -23.40
C SER A 42 -7.80 19.00 -22.60
N ASN A 43 -8.30 20.24 -22.53
CA ASN A 43 -7.75 21.30 -21.70
C ASN A 43 -8.81 21.68 -20.66
N PRO A 44 -8.96 20.92 -19.57
CA PRO A 44 -10.00 21.18 -18.59
C PRO A 44 -9.76 22.47 -17.79
N ARG A 45 -10.82 23.19 -17.45
CA ARG A 45 -10.83 24.20 -16.40
C ARG A 45 -11.40 23.57 -15.13
N VAL A 46 -10.69 23.69 -14.01
CA VAL A 46 -11.09 23.14 -12.71
C VAL A 46 -11.47 24.27 -11.78
N VAL A 47 -12.68 24.24 -11.24
CA VAL A 47 -13.17 25.20 -10.23
C VAL A 47 -13.37 24.45 -8.93
N ILE A 48 -12.69 24.89 -7.87
CA ILE A 48 -12.80 24.32 -6.53
C ILE A 48 -13.37 25.40 -5.62
N SER A 49 -14.42 25.05 -4.87
CA SER A 49 -15.05 25.93 -3.88
C SER A 49 -15.42 25.14 -2.64
N GLU A 50 -15.49 25.84 -1.51
CA GLU A 50 -15.95 25.31 -0.24
C GLU A 50 -17.04 26.23 0.30
N LYS A 51 -18.08 25.63 0.89
CA LYS A 51 -19.13 26.35 1.61
C LYS A 51 -19.67 25.47 2.73
N ASP A 52 -19.63 25.97 3.96
CA ASP A 52 -20.21 25.34 5.15
C ASP A 52 -19.73 23.89 5.38
N GLY A 53 -18.45 23.62 5.15
CA GLY A 53 -17.80 22.31 5.26
C GLY A 53 -17.98 21.41 4.03
N VAL A 54 -18.77 21.84 3.05
CA VAL A 54 -19.05 21.08 1.83
C VAL A 54 -18.17 21.59 0.69
N TRP A 55 -17.36 20.69 0.14
CA TRP A 55 -16.46 20.99 -0.96
C TRP A 55 -17.12 20.64 -2.29
N THR A 56 -16.89 21.48 -3.29
CA THR A 56 -17.35 21.27 -4.66
C THR A 56 -16.16 21.39 -5.60
N ILE A 57 -16.00 20.40 -6.48
CA ILE A 57 -15.08 20.45 -7.60
C ILE A 57 -15.89 20.35 -8.89
N ARG A 58 -15.70 21.34 -9.76
CA ARG A 58 -16.30 21.38 -11.09
C ARG A 58 -15.18 21.31 -12.12
N THR A 59 -15.22 20.29 -12.97
CA THR A 59 -14.29 20.10 -14.09
C THR A 59 -15.04 20.39 -15.38
N GLU A 60 -14.63 21.45 -16.07
CA GLU A 60 -15.22 21.93 -17.32
C GLU A 60 -14.31 21.53 -18.48
N THR A 61 -14.89 20.89 -19.48
CA THR A 61 -14.24 20.65 -20.78
C THR A 61 -15.16 21.10 -21.89
N ILE A 62 -14.65 21.18 -23.13
CA ILE A 62 -15.48 21.49 -24.31
C ILE A 62 -16.62 20.48 -24.48
N ILE A 63 -16.40 19.23 -24.07
CA ILE A 63 -17.33 18.11 -24.31
C ILE A 63 -18.35 17.99 -23.17
N LYS A 64 -17.90 18.13 -21.92
CA LYS A 64 -18.73 17.89 -20.75
C LYS A 64 -18.23 18.67 -19.54
N THR A 65 -19.17 19.23 -18.79
CA THR A 65 -18.93 19.73 -17.43
C THR A 65 -19.39 18.68 -16.43
N GLN A 66 -18.53 18.39 -15.46
CA GLN A 66 -18.82 17.48 -14.36
C GLN A 66 -18.63 18.21 -13.04
N THR A 67 -19.54 17.98 -12.11
CA THR A 67 -19.49 18.54 -10.75
C THR A 67 -19.60 17.41 -9.75
N ALA A 68 -18.72 17.41 -8.76
CA ALA A 68 -18.81 16.54 -7.59
C ALA A 68 -18.84 17.41 -6.33
N THR A 69 -19.69 17.01 -5.38
CA THR A 69 -19.86 17.67 -4.08
C THR A 69 -19.65 16.63 -2.99
N PHE A 70 -18.84 16.94 -1.99
CA PHE A 70 -18.46 15.98 -0.94
C PHE A 70 -18.15 16.66 0.39
N THR A 71 -18.20 15.86 1.46
CA THR A 71 -17.72 16.24 2.79
C THR A 71 -16.43 15.48 3.07
N PRO A 72 -15.32 16.15 3.46
CA PRO A 72 -14.07 15.46 3.75
C PRO A 72 -14.23 14.38 4.82
N GLY A 73 -13.63 13.21 4.60
CA GLY A 73 -13.72 12.04 5.48
C GLY A 73 -14.99 11.21 5.33
N VAL A 74 -15.92 11.60 4.46
CA VAL A 74 -17.17 10.85 4.19
C VAL A 74 -17.09 10.21 2.81
N GLU A 75 -17.33 8.90 2.74
CA GLU A 75 -17.39 8.17 1.47
C GLU A 75 -18.67 8.53 0.69
N PHE A 76 -18.55 8.60 -0.63
CA PHE A 76 -19.67 8.82 -1.53
C PHE A 76 -19.46 8.08 -2.85
N THR A 77 -20.57 7.88 -3.58
CA THR A 77 -20.52 7.31 -4.93
C THR A 77 -20.32 8.44 -5.93
N ASP A 78 -19.27 8.35 -6.73
CA ASP A 78 -18.96 9.27 -7.82
C ASP A 78 -19.09 8.54 -9.16
N THR A 79 -19.28 9.29 -10.24
CA THR A 79 -19.32 8.76 -11.60
C THR A 79 -18.07 9.21 -12.34
N THR A 80 -17.25 8.29 -12.85
CA THR A 80 -16.08 8.64 -13.65
C THR A 80 -16.48 9.31 -14.97
N PRO A 81 -15.57 10.03 -15.66
CA PRO A 81 -15.86 10.57 -16.99
C PRO A 81 -16.31 9.52 -18.01
N GLY A 82 -15.90 8.26 -17.85
CA GLY A 82 -16.32 7.11 -18.66
C GLY A 82 -17.71 6.56 -18.32
N GLY A 83 -18.41 7.14 -17.33
CA GLY A 83 -19.75 6.73 -16.92
C GLY A 83 -19.79 5.58 -15.90
N GLN A 84 -18.65 5.14 -15.38
CA GLN A 84 -18.60 4.07 -14.37
C GLN A 84 -18.84 4.64 -12.97
N GLN A 85 -19.65 3.96 -12.16
CA GLN A 85 -19.83 4.30 -10.75
C GLN A 85 -18.66 3.78 -9.92
N VAL A 86 -18.11 4.63 -9.05
CA VAL A 86 -16.96 4.33 -8.20
C VAL A 86 -17.21 4.83 -6.78
N GLN A 87 -16.66 4.14 -5.78
CA GLN A 87 -16.64 4.64 -4.42
C GLN A 87 -15.47 5.60 -4.24
N THR A 88 -15.72 6.75 -3.64
CA THR A 88 -14.72 7.81 -3.48
C THR A 88 -14.68 8.28 -2.03
N LEU A 89 -13.45 8.38 -1.50
CA LEU A 89 -13.15 9.01 -0.21
C LEU A 89 -12.18 10.16 -0.44
N ILE A 90 -12.48 11.34 0.09
CA ILE A 90 -11.58 12.49 0.02
C ILE A 90 -11.22 12.93 1.44
N VAL A 91 -9.93 13.04 1.72
CA VAL A 91 -9.39 13.56 2.98
C VAL A 91 -8.35 14.64 2.69
N PHE A 92 -8.13 15.53 3.65
CA PHE A 92 -7.06 16.52 3.59
C PHE A 92 -5.97 16.20 4.60
N GLU A 93 -4.72 16.11 4.14
CA GLU A 93 -3.56 15.86 4.98
C GLU A 93 -2.47 16.89 4.65
N ASN A 94 -2.04 17.67 5.65
CA ASN A 94 -0.96 18.67 5.50
C ASN A 94 -1.14 19.61 4.28
N GLY A 95 -2.36 20.12 4.08
CA GLY A 95 -2.69 21.00 2.95
C GLY A 95 -2.84 20.29 1.60
N THR A 96 -2.76 18.96 1.56
CA THR A 96 -2.93 18.14 0.35
C THR A 96 -4.30 17.50 0.34
N TRP A 97 -5.02 17.65 -0.77
CA TRP A 97 -6.20 16.87 -1.10
C TRP A 97 -5.77 15.45 -1.48
N ILE A 98 -6.29 14.43 -0.79
CA ILE A 98 -6.08 13.02 -1.12
C ILE A 98 -7.43 12.39 -1.43
N GLN A 99 -7.62 11.98 -2.68
CA GLN A 99 -8.81 11.28 -3.16
C GLN A 99 -8.47 9.83 -3.44
N LYS A 100 -9.14 8.91 -2.75
CA LYS A 100 -9.11 7.47 -3.02
C LYS A 100 -10.34 7.10 -3.83
N ILE A 101 -10.14 6.40 -4.94
CA ILE A 101 -11.19 5.97 -5.87
C ILE A 101 -11.10 4.46 -6.00
N THR A 102 -12.21 3.77 -5.73
CA THR A 102 -12.29 2.30 -5.78
C THR A 102 -13.40 1.88 -6.75
N ASP A 103 -13.06 1.09 -7.77
CA ASP A 103 -14.02 0.46 -8.69
C ASP A 103 -14.08 -1.06 -8.42
N SER A 104 -15.21 -1.68 -8.75
CA SER A 104 -15.43 -3.12 -8.88
C SER A 104 -14.43 -3.86 -9.77
N LYS A 105 -13.80 -3.18 -10.74
CA LYS A 105 -12.88 -3.80 -11.72
C LYS A 105 -11.42 -3.32 -11.62
N VAL A 106 -11.16 -2.28 -10.82
CA VAL A 106 -9.83 -1.64 -10.76
C VAL A 106 -9.46 -1.34 -9.31
N LYS A 107 -8.27 -1.85 -8.98
CA LYS A 107 -7.42 -1.54 -7.82
C LYS A 107 -7.50 -0.05 -7.47
N GLU A 108 -7.54 0.26 -6.18
CA GLU A 108 -7.64 1.62 -5.64
C GLU A 108 -6.75 2.60 -6.43
N THR A 109 -7.29 3.75 -6.82
CA THR A 109 -6.55 4.85 -7.46
C THR A 109 -6.48 6.00 -6.48
N VAL A 110 -5.30 6.59 -6.32
CA VAL A 110 -5.09 7.77 -5.49
C VAL A 110 -4.82 8.97 -6.37
N VAL A 111 -5.62 10.02 -6.18
CA VAL A 111 -5.42 11.34 -6.80
C VAL A 111 -5.05 12.33 -5.70
N LYS A 112 -3.85 12.90 -5.78
CA LYS A 112 -3.38 13.96 -4.87
C LYS A 112 -3.47 15.31 -5.57
N ARG A 113 -3.99 16.34 -4.88
CA ARG A 113 -3.94 17.73 -5.34
C ARG A 113 -3.32 18.63 -4.27
N PHE A 114 -2.42 19.50 -4.69
CA PHE A 114 -1.76 20.47 -3.83
C PHE A 114 -1.37 21.68 -4.67
N VAL A 115 -1.23 22.84 -4.05
CA VAL A 115 -0.74 24.04 -4.72
C VAL A 115 0.74 24.21 -4.40
N ASN A 116 1.53 24.60 -5.40
CA ASN A 116 2.90 25.06 -5.23
C ASN A 116 3.11 26.38 -6.02
N ASP A 117 4.37 26.79 -6.17
CA ASP A 117 4.79 27.96 -6.94
C ASP A 117 4.40 27.92 -8.43
N GLN A 118 4.08 26.73 -8.96
CA GLN A 118 3.61 26.50 -10.33
C GLN A 118 2.08 26.38 -10.43
N GLY A 119 1.35 26.61 -9.34
CA GLY A 119 -0.11 26.50 -9.28
C GLY A 119 -0.61 25.13 -8.80
N LEU A 120 -1.85 24.79 -9.16
CA LEU A 120 -2.47 23.52 -8.78
C LEU A 120 -1.78 22.34 -9.47
N GLN A 121 -1.19 21.47 -8.66
CA GLN A 121 -0.66 20.19 -9.08
C GLN A 121 -1.70 19.09 -8.87
N GLN A 122 -1.77 18.15 -9.80
CA GLN A 122 -2.59 16.95 -9.69
C GLN A 122 -1.75 15.72 -10.05
N VAL A 123 -1.51 14.85 -9.08
CA VAL A 123 -0.78 13.59 -9.27
C VAL A 123 -1.77 12.45 -9.18
N LYS A 124 -1.81 11.61 -10.22
CA LYS A 124 -2.62 10.39 -10.24
C LYS A 124 -1.69 9.20 -10.19
N ALA A 125 -1.99 8.26 -9.30
CA ALA A 125 -1.32 6.99 -9.25
C ALA A 125 -2.37 5.90 -9.02
N MET A 126 -2.13 4.72 -9.59
CA MET A 126 -2.69 3.53 -9.00
C MET A 126 -2.20 3.51 -7.54
N ALA A 127 -3.09 3.36 -6.57
CA ALA A 127 -2.61 2.86 -5.28
C ALA A 127 -1.83 1.61 -5.64
N SER A 128 -0.61 1.49 -5.12
CA SER A 128 0.12 0.24 -5.18
C SER A 128 -0.82 -0.81 -4.60
N SER A 129 -1.50 -1.53 -5.50
CA SER A 129 -2.16 -2.75 -5.16
C SER A 129 -1.01 -3.59 -4.66
N ASN A 130 -0.88 -3.67 -3.34
CA ASN A 130 -0.21 -4.80 -2.76
C ASN A 130 -0.96 -5.98 -3.37
N THR A 131 -0.36 -6.58 -4.38
CA THR A 131 -0.72 -7.92 -4.81
C THR A 131 0.23 -8.84 -4.06
N ILE A 132 -0.20 -10.04 -3.77
CA ILE A 132 0.66 -10.93 -3.02
C ILE A 132 1.95 -11.25 -3.79
N GLU A 133 1.88 -11.25 -5.13
CA GLU A 133 3.01 -11.46 -6.04
C GLU A 133 4.09 -10.38 -5.88
N SER A 134 3.75 -9.18 -5.37
CA SER A 134 4.74 -8.14 -5.07
C SER A 134 5.81 -8.61 -4.07
N LEU A 135 5.51 -9.61 -3.24
CA LEU A 135 6.44 -10.22 -2.30
C LEU A 135 7.44 -11.16 -2.98
N ILE A 136 7.16 -11.69 -4.17
CA ILE A 136 8.02 -12.67 -4.86
C ILE A 136 9.36 -12.03 -5.25
N GLY A 137 10.46 -12.69 -4.94
CA GLY A 137 11.83 -12.38 -5.30
C GLY A 137 12.73 -12.19 -4.07
N THR A 138 13.85 -11.50 -4.26
CA THR A 138 14.92 -11.42 -3.26
C THR A 138 14.92 -10.09 -2.51
N TRP A 139 15.06 -10.16 -1.19
CA TRP A 139 14.95 -9.04 -0.26
C TRP A 139 16.12 -9.05 0.73
N ASP A 140 16.86 -7.95 0.81
CA ASP A 140 17.95 -7.75 1.76
C ASP A 140 17.49 -6.94 2.97
N HIS A 141 17.83 -7.40 4.18
CA HIS A 141 17.49 -6.72 5.42
C HIS A 141 18.03 -5.28 5.47
N VAL A 142 17.19 -4.35 5.92
CA VAL A 142 17.54 -2.93 6.11
C VAL A 142 17.61 -2.61 7.59
N ARG A 143 16.52 -2.85 8.32
CA ARG A 143 16.40 -2.48 9.73
C ARG A 143 15.33 -3.32 10.44
N SER A 144 15.43 -3.37 11.76
CA SER A 144 14.46 -4.00 12.65
C SER A 144 14.17 -3.09 13.84
N GLU A 145 12.94 -3.12 14.32
CA GLU A 145 12.48 -2.43 15.52
C GLU A 145 11.88 -3.45 16.49
N ASN A 146 12.22 -3.30 17.77
CA ASN A 146 11.68 -4.08 18.89
C ASN A 146 11.80 -5.63 18.79
N LEU A 147 12.75 -6.12 17.98
CA LEU A 147 12.88 -7.55 17.68
C LEU A 147 13.27 -8.39 18.91
N ASP A 148 14.16 -7.91 19.79
CA ASP A 148 14.56 -8.68 20.99
C ASP A 148 13.37 -8.91 21.94
N ASP A 149 12.59 -7.86 22.20
CA ASP A 149 11.41 -7.94 23.06
C ASP A 149 10.34 -8.86 22.48
N PHE A 150 10.10 -8.79 21.16
CA PHE A 150 9.21 -9.75 20.50
C PHE A 150 9.70 -11.19 20.64
N LEU A 151 10.98 -11.46 20.35
CA LEU A 151 11.53 -12.81 20.46
C LEU A 151 11.50 -13.31 21.92
N LYS A 152 11.68 -12.41 22.90
CA LYS A 152 11.57 -12.72 24.33
C LYS A 152 10.13 -13.11 24.69
N GLU A 153 9.14 -12.35 24.22
CA GLU A 153 7.72 -12.60 24.48
C GLU A 153 7.24 -13.94 23.87
N VAL A 154 7.75 -14.29 22.69
CA VAL A 154 7.53 -15.59 22.04
C VAL A 154 8.18 -16.75 22.82
N GLY A 155 9.14 -16.47 23.71
CA GLY A 155 9.83 -17.48 24.52
C GLY A 155 11.16 -17.96 23.94
N VAL A 156 11.76 -17.23 22.99
CA VAL A 156 13.05 -17.59 22.38
C VAL A 156 14.19 -17.39 23.39
N PRO A 157 15.11 -18.36 23.57
CA PRO A 157 16.23 -18.24 24.51
C PRO A 157 17.18 -17.07 24.18
N MET A 158 17.71 -16.41 25.21
CA MET A 158 18.51 -15.17 25.10
C MET A 158 19.65 -15.26 24.06
N LEU A 159 20.40 -16.36 24.04
CA LEU A 159 21.52 -16.54 23.09
C LEU A 159 21.03 -16.52 21.63
N ILE A 160 19.90 -17.15 21.34
CA ILE A 160 19.30 -17.17 20.00
C ILE A 160 18.78 -15.77 19.63
N ARG A 161 18.19 -15.03 20.58
CA ARG A 161 17.73 -13.65 20.33
C ARG A 161 18.87 -12.71 20.00
N MET A 162 19.99 -12.81 20.71
CA MET A 162 21.20 -12.00 20.44
C MET A 162 21.76 -12.27 19.03
N MET A 163 21.74 -13.51 18.57
CA MET A 163 22.15 -13.85 17.21
C MET A 163 21.16 -13.31 16.17
N ALA A 164 19.86 -13.49 16.39
CA ALA A 164 18.82 -13.02 15.47
C ALA A 164 18.80 -11.49 15.31
N THR A 165 18.97 -10.74 16.40
CA THR A 165 18.97 -9.26 16.40
C THR A 165 20.18 -8.65 15.73
N ARG A 166 21.32 -9.35 15.74
CA ARG A 166 22.55 -8.94 15.02
C ARG A 166 22.62 -9.45 13.59
N SER A 167 21.69 -10.34 13.19
CA SER A 167 21.65 -10.89 11.84
C SER A 167 21.06 -9.92 10.83
N ASN A 168 21.60 -9.96 9.61
CA ASN A 168 21.06 -9.26 8.44
C ASN A 168 20.61 -10.32 7.41
N PRO A 169 19.39 -10.89 7.57
CA PRO A 169 18.94 -11.95 6.69
C PRO A 169 18.66 -11.45 5.27
N ARG A 170 18.94 -12.30 4.29
CA ARG A 170 18.37 -12.22 2.93
C ARG A 170 17.17 -13.14 2.85
N VAL A 171 16.06 -12.65 2.32
CA VAL A 171 14.82 -13.41 2.18
C VAL A 171 14.51 -13.59 0.69
N VAL A 172 14.33 -14.82 0.24
CA VAL A 172 13.92 -15.16 -1.11
C VAL A 172 12.52 -15.77 -1.04
N ILE A 173 11.57 -15.18 -1.74
CA ILE A 173 10.20 -15.68 -1.84
C ILE A 173 9.94 -16.09 -3.28
N SER A 174 9.37 -17.28 -3.47
CA SER A 174 8.97 -17.76 -4.79
C SER A 174 7.64 -18.48 -4.71
N GLU A 175 6.93 -18.51 -5.81
CA GLU A 175 5.68 -19.26 -5.97
C GLU A 175 5.82 -20.14 -7.21
N LYS A 176 5.31 -21.37 -7.11
CA LYS A 176 5.18 -22.29 -8.24
C LYS A 176 3.97 -23.19 -8.03
N ASP A 177 3.05 -23.19 -9.00
CA ASP A 177 1.88 -24.08 -9.05
C ASP A 177 1.02 -24.03 -7.76
N GLY A 178 0.85 -22.84 -7.18
CA GLY A 178 0.11 -22.58 -5.94
C GLY A 178 0.90 -22.82 -4.66
N VAL A 179 2.13 -23.33 -4.75
CA VAL A 179 3.00 -23.60 -3.61
C VAL A 179 3.98 -22.46 -3.42
N TRP A 180 3.94 -21.84 -2.25
CA TRP A 180 4.83 -20.75 -1.87
C TRP A 180 6.03 -21.27 -1.12
N THR A 181 7.20 -20.73 -1.44
CA THR A 181 8.45 -21.01 -0.75
C THR A 181 9.02 -19.72 -0.22
N ILE A 182 9.36 -19.69 1.07
CA ILE A 182 10.17 -18.64 1.68
C ILE A 182 11.49 -19.24 2.15
N ARG A 183 12.59 -18.68 1.68
CA ARG A 183 13.95 -19.00 2.11
C ARG A 183 14.53 -17.81 2.85
N THR A 184 14.91 -18.03 4.10
CA THR A 184 15.60 -17.03 4.93
C THR A 184 17.05 -17.45 5.10
N GLU A 185 17.95 -16.67 4.52
CA GLU A 185 19.39 -16.90 4.49
C GLU A 185 20.06 -15.98 5.51
N THR A 186 20.84 -16.56 6.43
CA THR A 186 21.73 -15.82 7.33
C THR A 186 23.14 -16.39 7.22
N ILE A 187 24.13 -15.70 7.76
CA ILE A 187 25.52 -16.20 7.82
C ILE A 187 25.59 -17.56 8.55
N ILE A 188 24.71 -17.78 9.53
CA ILE A 188 24.76 -18.95 10.41
C ILE A 188 23.95 -20.12 9.85
N LYS A 189 22.74 -19.85 9.36
CA LYS A 189 21.81 -20.90 8.91
C LYS A 189 20.85 -20.38 7.85
N THR A 190 20.60 -21.21 6.85
CA THR A 190 19.49 -21.03 5.92
C THR A 190 18.30 -21.87 6.37
N GLN A 191 17.12 -21.26 6.38
CA GLN A 191 15.85 -21.93 6.66
C GLN A 191 14.95 -21.80 5.43
N ILE A 192 14.22 -22.87 5.12
CA ILE A 192 13.29 -22.92 3.98
C ILE A 192 11.97 -23.45 4.52
N ALA A 193 10.88 -22.74 4.24
CA ALA A 193 9.52 -23.19 4.49
C ALA A 193 8.73 -23.18 3.18
N THR A 194 7.93 -24.21 2.97
CA THR A 194 7.04 -24.37 1.82
C THR A 194 5.62 -24.59 2.31
N PHE A 195 4.65 -23.88 1.74
CA PHE A 195 3.26 -23.95 2.17
C PHE A 195 2.30 -23.65 1.02
N THR A 196 1.04 -24.05 1.21
CA THR A 196 -0.08 -23.66 0.35
C THR A 196 -0.98 -22.71 1.14
N PRO A 197 -1.32 -21.51 0.62
CA PRO A 197 -2.17 -20.57 1.33
C PRO A 197 -3.53 -21.20 1.70
N GLY A 198 -4.00 -20.96 2.93
CA GLY A 198 -5.23 -21.52 3.47
C GLY A 198 -5.12 -22.95 4.00
N VAL A 199 -3.97 -23.60 3.88
CA VAL A 199 -3.73 -24.95 4.40
C VAL A 199 -2.80 -24.87 5.62
N GLU A 200 -3.25 -25.46 6.73
CA GLU A 200 -2.42 -25.57 7.94
C GLU A 200 -1.26 -26.54 7.71
N PHE A 201 -0.10 -26.22 8.28
CA PHE A 201 1.08 -27.08 8.25
C PHE A 201 1.90 -26.93 9.53
N THR A 202 2.73 -27.93 9.81
CA THR A 202 3.69 -27.89 10.91
C THR A 202 5.00 -27.25 10.45
N ASP A 203 5.40 -26.17 11.10
CA ASP A 203 6.65 -25.45 10.87
C ASP A 203 7.60 -25.63 12.05
N THR A 204 8.91 -25.47 11.82
CA THR A 204 9.93 -25.54 12.86
C THR A 204 10.51 -24.16 13.12
N THR A 205 10.34 -23.64 14.34
CA THR A 205 10.88 -22.34 14.73
C THR A 205 12.41 -22.33 14.72
N PRO A 206 13.07 -21.16 14.69
CA PRO A 206 14.53 -21.07 14.84
C PRO A 206 15.07 -21.71 16.13
N GLY A 207 14.24 -21.83 17.17
CA GLY A 207 14.57 -22.52 18.42
C GLY A 207 14.40 -24.05 18.37
N GLY A 208 13.97 -24.61 17.24
CA GLY A 208 13.77 -26.05 17.03
C GLY A 208 12.43 -26.59 17.51
N GLN A 209 11.47 -25.72 17.85
CA GLN A 209 10.14 -26.14 18.29
C GLN A 209 9.22 -26.35 17.10
N GLN A 210 8.38 -27.38 17.13
CA GLN A 210 7.33 -27.60 16.14
C GLN A 210 6.10 -26.77 16.49
N VAL A 211 5.58 -26.00 15.54
CA VAL A 211 4.41 -25.11 15.70
C VAL A 211 3.42 -25.32 14.57
N GLN A 212 2.12 -25.17 14.84
CA GLN A 212 1.12 -25.14 13.78
C GLN A 212 1.04 -23.74 13.19
N THR A 213 1.02 -23.68 11.87
CA THR A 213 1.05 -22.43 11.11
C THR A 213 -0.04 -22.44 10.05
N LEU A 214 -0.80 -21.35 10.00
CA LEU A 214 -1.74 -21.05 8.92
C LEU A 214 -1.31 -19.75 8.25
N ILE A 215 -1.15 -19.79 6.93
CA ILE A 215 -0.87 -18.58 6.14
C ILE A 215 -2.04 -18.33 5.20
N VAL A 216 -2.62 -17.13 5.27
CA VAL A 216 -3.67 -16.66 4.36
C VAL A 216 -3.24 -15.35 3.70
N PHE A 217 -3.76 -15.09 2.51
CA PHE A 217 -3.51 -13.85 1.78
C PHE A 217 -4.77 -13.00 1.76
N GLU A 218 -4.68 -11.78 2.28
CA GLU A 218 -5.80 -10.85 2.35
C GLU A 218 -5.32 -9.48 1.89
N ASN A 219 -5.97 -8.91 0.86
CA ASN A 219 -5.69 -7.57 0.34
C ASN A 219 -4.19 -7.30 0.09
N GLY A 220 -3.49 -8.27 -0.51
CA GLY A 220 -2.05 -8.14 -0.79
C GLY A 220 -1.11 -8.38 0.37
N THR A 221 -1.65 -8.76 1.53
CA THR A 221 -0.89 -9.02 2.73
C THR A 221 -0.84 -10.51 2.99
N TRP A 222 0.37 -11.03 3.19
CA TRP A 222 0.58 -12.33 3.79
C TRP A 222 0.29 -12.22 5.29
N ILE A 223 -0.66 -13.00 5.79
CA ILE A 223 -0.99 -13.10 7.21
C ILE A 223 -0.68 -14.52 7.67
N GLN A 224 0.32 -14.64 8.53
CA GLN A 224 0.72 -15.89 9.17
C GLN A 224 0.24 -15.90 10.61
N LYS A 225 -0.56 -16.89 10.96
CA LYS A 225 -0.96 -17.17 12.34
C LYS A 225 -0.21 -18.41 12.80
N ILE A 226 0.46 -18.28 13.95
CA ILE A 226 1.20 -19.36 14.58
C ILE A 226 0.50 -19.68 15.89
N THR A 227 0.04 -20.92 16.01
CA THR A 227 -0.64 -21.45 17.18
C THR A 227 0.21 -22.57 17.79
N ASP A 228 0.54 -22.42 19.07
CA ASP A 228 1.16 -23.48 19.88
C ASP A 228 0.47 -23.52 21.24
N SER A 229 0.38 -24.73 21.80
CA SER A 229 0.10 -25.01 23.21
C SER A 229 1.00 -24.26 24.21
N LYS A 230 2.21 -23.82 23.80
CA LYS A 230 3.21 -23.17 24.66
C LYS A 230 3.58 -21.75 24.25
N VAL A 231 3.18 -21.28 23.08
CA VAL A 231 3.47 -19.92 22.58
C VAL A 231 2.16 -19.13 22.54
N LYS A 232 2.20 -17.89 23.04
CA LYS A 232 1.07 -16.96 22.89
C LYS A 232 0.76 -16.76 21.41
N GLU A 233 -0.52 -16.62 21.08
CA GLU A 233 -0.96 -16.41 19.69
C GLU A 233 -0.10 -15.35 19.01
N THR A 234 0.59 -15.76 17.94
CA THR A 234 1.55 -14.93 17.23
C THR A 234 1.07 -14.70 15.81
N VAL A 235 1.04 -13.44 15.40
CA VAL A 235 0.63 -13.02 14.06
C VAL A 235 1.78 -12.31 13.38
N VAL A 236 2.14 -12.76 12.18
CA VAL A 236 3.12 -12.10 11.31
C VAL A 236 2.43 -11.64 10.04
N LYS A 237 2.47 -10.33 9.78
CA LYS A 237 2.00 -9.72 8.54
C LYS A 237 3.19 -9.36 7.66
N ARG A 238 3.12 -9.65 6.38
CA ARG A 238 4.15 -9.29 5.40
C ARG A 238 3.51 -8.68 4.17
N PHE A 239 3.98 -7.51 3.77
CA PHE A 239 3.49 -6.74 2.62
C PHE A 239 4.60 -5.83 2.09
N VAL A 240 4.44 -5.28 0.89
CA VAL A 240 5.30 -4.21 0.38
C VAL A 240 4.67 -2.87 0.79
N ASN A 241 5.42 -1.97 1.42
CA ASN A 241 4.89 -0.67 1.81
C ASN A 241 4.97 0.35 0.66
N ASP A 242 4.44 1.55 0.89
CA ASP A 242 4.43 2.67 -0.06
C ASP A 242 5.84 3.15 -0.48
N GLN A 243 6.86 2.84 0.33
CA GLN A 243 8.27 3.09 0.03
C GLN A 243 8.93 1.98 -0.81
N GLY A 244 8.18 0.95 -1.20
CA GLY A 244 8.70 -0.20 -1.94
C GLY A 244 9.52 -1.18 -1.10
N LEU A 245 9.51 -1.04 0.23
CA LEU A 245 10.16 -1.98 1.15
C LEU A 245 9.20 -3.10 1.51
N GLN A 246 9.71 -4.33 1.58
CA GLN A 246 8.98 -5.39 2.25
C GLN A 246 8.99 -5.12 3.76
N GLN A 247 7.81 -4.88 4.33
CA GLN A 247 7.59 -4.70 5.75
C GLN A 247 7.04 -5.98 6.36
N VAL A 248 7.61 -6.38 7.50
CA VAL A 248 7.19 -7.54 8.29
C VAL A 248 6.80 -7.05 9.66
N GLU A 249 5.52 -7.12 9.99
CA GLU A 249 4.98 -6.76 11.31
C GLU A 249 4.71 -8.04 12.09
N MET A 250 5.20 -8.11 13.32
CA MET A 250 5.08 -9.29 14.17
C MET A 250 4.43 -8.87 15.48
N THR A 251 3.39 -9.60 15.90
CA THR A 251 2.68 -9.38 17.15
C THR A 251 2.60 -10.67 17.95
N CYS A 252 2.93 -10.62 19.23
CA CYS A 252 2.75 -11.71 20.18
C CYS A 252 2.20 -11.10 21.49
N GLY A 253 0.96 -11.43 21.85
CA GLY A 253 0.28 -10.73 22.95
C GLY A 253 0.21 -9.20 22.71
N SER A 254 0.73 -8.41 23.65
CA SER A 254 0.81 -6.94 23.54
C SER A 254 2.09 -6.43 22.85
N VAL A 255 3.07 -7.30 22.59
CA VAL A 255 4.37 -6.91 22.03
C VAL A 255 4.31 -6.90 20.52
N LYS A 256 4.79 -5.80 19.92
CA LYS A 256 4.91 -5.61 18.47
C LYS A 256 6.34 -5.35 18.06
N ALA A 257 6.75 -5.91 16.93
CA ALA A 257 8.04 -5.65 16.31
C ALA A 257 7.89 -5.55 14.80
N CYS A 258 8.78 -4.80 14.15
CA CYS A 258 8.74 -4.57 12.72
C CYS A 258 10.11 -4.81 12.09
N ARG A 259 10.15 -5.33 10.87
CA ARG A 259 11.37 -5.46 10.06
C ARG A 259 11.11 -4.95 8.66
N TRP A 260 12.14 -4.34 8.06
CA TRP A 260 12.08 -3.82 6.69
C TRP A 260 13.20 -4.40 5.86
N PHE A 261 12.88 -4.73 4.62
CA PHE A 261 13.79 -5.28 3.63
C PHE A 261 13.65 -4.50 2.33
N LYS A 262 14.76 -4.28 1.64
CA LYS A 262 14.80 -3.69 0.29
C LYS A 262 14.97 -4.80 -0.74
N ARG A 263 14.55 -4.57 -1.99
CA ARG A 263 14.91 -5.48 -3.08
C ARG A 263 16.42 -5.66 -3.16
N ALA A 264 16.88 -6.90 -3.30
CA ALA A 264 18.26 -7.15 -3.67
C ALA A 264 18.49 -6.69 -5.11
N ASN A 265 19.65 -6.06 -5.34
CA ASN A 265 20.12 -5.71 -6.68
C ASN A 265 20.64 -6.95 -7.41
#